data_AF-A0A1Y0E9I9-F1
#
_entry.id   AF-A0A1Y0E9I9-F1
#
_cell.length_a   1.000
_cell.length_b   1.000
_cell.length_c   1.000
_cell.angle_alpha   90.00
_cell.angle_beta   90.00
_cell.angle_gamma   90.00
#
_symmetry.space_group_name_H-M   'P 1'
#
loop_
_entity.id
_entity.type
_entity.pdbx_description
1 polymer ?
#
loop_
_entity_poly.entity_id
_entity_poly.type
_entity_poly.pdbx_seq_one_letter_code
_entity_poly.pdbx_strand_id
1 'polypeptide(L)' 'MVIRVEHELHRRRKGRNTGVGLLLVGFIAIVFGLTVVKVLQLDDIRQFETFDHAPRPQLVPVPEVSQ' A
#
# COMPACT_ATOMS: atom_id res chain seq x y z
N MET A 1 -16.10 -46.12 15.38
CA MET A 1 -15.34 -45.28 14.42
C MET A 1 -14.46 -44.33 15.23
N VAL A 2 -13.13 -44.45 15.17
CA VAL A 2 -12.21 -43.58 15.92
C VAL A 2 -11.83 -42.42 15.02
N ILE A 3 -12.25 -41.20 15.37
CA ILE A 3 -11.88 -39.98 14.65
C ILE A 3 -10.41 -39.67 14.98
N ARG A 4 -9.50 -39.86 14.01
CA ARG A 4 -8.12 -39.39 14.13
C ARG A 4 -8.11 -37.88 13.89
N VAL A 5 -7.68 -37.12 14.90
CA VAL A 5 -7.68 -35.64 14.97
C VAL A 5 -6.96 -34.97 13.79
N GLU A 6 -5.91 -35.58 13.23
CA GLU A 6 -5.15 -35.03 12.10
C GLU A 6 -5.23 -35.99 10.89
N HIS A 7 -6.06 -35.63 9.91
CA HIS A 7 -6.07 -36.30 8.60
C HIS A 7 -4.91 -35.80 7.72
N GLU A 8 -4.36 -36.67 6.87
CA GLU A 8 -3.24 -36.32 5.95
C GLU A 8 -3.51 -35.06 5.10
N LEU A 9 -4.77 -34.79 4.83
CA LEU A 9 -5.25 -33.67 4.04
C LEU A 9 -5.04 -32.33 4.74
N HIS A 10 -5.14 -32.27 6.08
CA HIS A 10 -4.82 -31.07 6.85
C HIS A 10 -3.32 -30.73 6.76
N ARG A 11 -2.46 -31.76 6.75
CA ARG A 11 -1.01 -31.57 6.59
C ARG A 11 -0.64 -31.02 5.22
N ARG A 12 -1.27 -31.51 4.14
CA ARG A 12 -1.06 -31.00 2.78
C ARG A 12 -1.57 -29.56 2.60
N ARG A 13 -2.74 -29.23 3.18
CA ARG A 13 -3.30 -27.87 3.15
C ARG A 13 -2.45 -26.89 3.95
N LYS A 14 -1.94 -27.30 5.12
CA LYS A 14 -1.09 -26.46 5.98
C LYS A 14 0.16 -25.97 5.23
N GLY A 15 0.84 -26.86 4.50
CA GLY A 15 2.01 -26.49 3.70
C GLY A 15 1.67 -25.47 2.60
N ARG A 16 0.62 -25.73 1.80
CA ARG A 16 0.18 -24.83 0.72
C ARG A 16 -0.27 -23.47 1.26
N ASN A 17 -1.05 -23.45 2.32
CA ASN A 17 -1.55 -22.21 2.93
C ASN A 17 -0.43 -21.39 3.56
N THR A 18 0.63 -22.03 4.07
CA THR A 18 1.80 -21.31 4.58
C THR A 18 2.52 -20.54 3.46
N GLY A 19 2.73 -21.17 2.30
CA GLY A 19 3.34 -20.50 1.14
C GLY A 19 2.48 -19.35 0.62
N VAL A 20 1.16 -19.55 0.51
CA VAL A 20 0.22 -18.48 0.13
C VAL A 20 0.22 -17.34 1.16
N GLY A 21 0.26 -17.66 2.46
CA GLY A 21 0.34 -16.66 3.53
C GLY A 21 1.60 -15.79 3.41
N LEU A 22 2.76 -16.39 3.16
CA LEU A 22 4.01 -15.66 2.94
C LEU A 22 3.92 -14.73 1.71
N LEU A 23 3.35 -15.21 0.60
CA LEU A 23 3.14 -14.37 -0.59
C LEU A 23 2.22 -13.19 -0.31
N LEU A 24 1.11 -13.41 0.40
CA LEU A 24 0.18 -12.35 0.78
C LEU A 24 0.85 -11.29 1.67
N VAL A 25 1.61 -11.71 2.67
CA VAL A 25 2.35 -10.79 3.54
C VAL A 25 3.39 -10.00 2.73
N GLY A 26 4.13 -10.66 1.84
CA GLY A 26 5.09 -9.98 0.96
C GLY A 26 4.42 -8.95 0.05
N PHE A 27 3.27 -9.29 -0.55
CA PHE A 27 2.52 -8.36 -1.37
C PHE A 27 2.04 -7.14 -0.58
N ILE A 28 1.49 -7.35 0.62
CA ILE A 28 1.09 -6.26 1.53
C ILE A 28 2.29 -5.38 1.87
N ALA A 29 3.45 -5.96 2.19
CA ALA A 29 4.65 -5.21 2.53
C ALA A 29 5.12 -4.31 1.37
N ILE A 30 5.06 -4.79 0.12
CA ILE A 30 5.40 -3.99 -1.05
C ILE A 30 4.45 -2.80 -1.21
N VAL A 31 3.14 -3.05 -1.20
CA VAL A 31 2.13 -2.00 -1.35
C VAL A 31 2.21 -0.98 -0.22
N PHE A 32 2.39 -1.46 1.02
CA PHE A 32 2.53 -0.61 2.18
C PHE A 32 3.82 0.23 2.11
N GLY A 33 4.95 -0.38 1.75
CA GLY A 33 6.21 0.35 1.54
C GLY A 33 6.09 1.45 0.49
N LEU A 34 5.46 1.15 -0.65
CA LEU A 34 5.17 2.16 -1.68
C LEU A 34 4.22 3.25 -1.17
N THR A 35 3.25 2.90 -0.32
CA THR A 35 2.32 3.87 0.28
C THR A 35 3.04 4.81 1.25
N VAL A 36 3.91 4.28 2.11
CA VAL A 36 4.72 5.09 3.03
C VAL A 36 5.60 6.04 2.24
N VAL A 37 6.33 5.55 1.25
CA VAL A 37 7.15 6.37 0.36
C VAL A 37 6.31 7.45 -0.33
N LYS A 38 5.15 7.07 -0.88
CA LYS A 38 4.25 8.00 -1.54
C LYS A 38 3.76 9.08 -0.60
N VAL A 39 3.32 8.74 0.61
CA VAL A 39 2.82 9.72 1.58
C VAL A 39 3.94 10.66 2.02
N LEU A 40 5.12 10.13 2.34
CA LEU A 40 6.24 10.95 2.82
C LEU A 40 6.93 11.79 1.74
N GLN A 41 6.81 11.42 0.46
CA GLN A 41 7.46 12.13 -0.65
C GLN A 41 6.49 13.02 -1.44
N LEU A 42 5.21 12.66 -1.51
CA LEU A 42 4.15 13.49 -2.11
C LEU A 42 3.37 14.22 -1.01
N ASP A 43 4.07 14.97 -0.16
CA ASP A 43 3.49 15.84 0.88
C ASP A 43 2.83 17.11 0.29
N ASP A 44 2.99 17.39 -1.01
CA ASP A 44 2.41 18.56 -1.62
C ASP A 44 0.91 18.35 -1.91
N ILE A 45 0.09 18.60 -0.89
CA ILE A 45 -1.38 18.55 -0.93
C ILE A 45 -1.94 19.35 -2.12
N ARG A 46 -1.24 20.41 -2.56
CA ARG A 46 -1.62 21.24 -3.72
C ARG A 46 -1.69 20.43 -5.02
N GLN A 47 -0.94 19.33 -5.14
CA GLN A 47 -1.00 18.46 -6.33
C GLN A 47 -2.31 17.68 -6.47
N PHE A 48 -3.06 17.48 -5.37
CA PHE A 48 -4.39 16.85 -5.43
C PHE A 48 -5.50 17.84 -5.82
N GLU A 49 -5.24 19.15 -5.72
CA GLU A 49 -6.20 20.23 -6.00
C GLU A 49 -6.03 20.84 -7.41
N THR A 50 -4.88 20.62 -8.07
CA THR A 50 -4.57 21.12 -9.43
C THR A 50 -5.52 20.60 -10.53
N PHE A 51 -6.24 19.50 -10.29
CA PHE A 51 -7.15 18.90 -11.27
C PHE A 51 -8.59 19.47 -11.23
N ASP A 52 -8.87 20.45 -10.35
CA ASP A 52 -10.13 21.20 -10.36
C ASP A 52 -10.13 22.23 -11.52
N HIS A 53 -11.23 22.34 -12.27
CA HIS A 53 -11.32 23.22 -13.45
C HIS A 53 -11.35 24.71 -13.09
N ALA A 54 -11.56 25.03 -11.83
CA ALA A 54 -11.48 26.39 -11.33
C ALA A 54 -10.02 26.77 -11.02
N PRO A 55 -9.48 27.86 -11.61
CA PRO A 55 -8.15 28.33 -11.25
C PRO A 55 -8.13 28.75 -9.77
N ARG A 56 -7.13 28.23 -9.02
CA ARG A 56 -6.90 28.54 -7.59
C ARG A 56 -5.60 29.33 -7.44
N PRO A 57 -5.65 30.67 -7.31
CA PRO A 57 -4.46 31.52 -7.23
C PRO A 57 -3.51 31.16 -6.08
N GLN A 58 -4.04 30.58 -5.00
CA GLN A 58 -3.28 30.12 -3.83
C GLN A 58 -2.35 28.91 -4.10
N LEU A 59 -2.52 28.21 -5.23
CA LEU A 59 -1.63 27.13 -5.66
C LEU A 59 -0.46 27.62 -6.51
N VAL A 60 -0.53 28.85 -7.04
CA VAL A 60 0.53 29.41 -7.88
C VAL A 60 1.75 29.66 -6.99
N PRO A 61 2.91 29.02 -7.27
CA PRO A 61 4.13 29.31 -6.54
C PRO A 61 4.45 30.80 -6.68
N VAL A 62 4.50 31.53 -5.57
CA VAL A 62 4.97 32.92 -5.57
C VAL A 62 6.47 32.86 -5.84
N PRO A 63 6.98 33.46 -6.93
CA PRO A 63 8.41 33.45 -7.20
C PRO A 63 9.13 34.16 -6.06
N GLU A 64 10.15 33.51 -5.48
CA GLU A 64 11.03 34.18 -4.53
C GLU A 64 11.72 35.32 -5.27
N VAL A 65 11.41 36.55 -4.86
CA VAL A 65 12.11 37.74 -5.34
C VAL A 65 13.49 37.70 -4.71
N SER A 66 14.45 37.13 -5.43
CA SER A 66 15.87 37.24 -5.13
C SER A 66 16.24 38.73 -5.18
N GLN A 67 16.44 39.32 -4.00
CA GLN A 67 17.03 40.66 -3.85
C GLN A 67 18.51 40.65 -4.19
#